data_AF-A0A2P7B7P7-F1
#
_entry.id   AF-A0A2P7B7P7-F1
#
_cell.length_a   1.000
_cell.length_b   1.000
_cell.length_c   1.000
_cell.angle_alpha   90.00
_cell.angle_beta   90.00
_cell.angle_gamma   90.00
#
_symmetry.space_group_name_H-M   'P 1'
#
loop_
_entity.id
_entity.type
_entity.pdbx_description
1 polymer ?
#
loop_
_entity_poly.entity_id
_entity_poly.type
_entity_poly.pdbx_seq_one_letter_code
_entity_poly.pdbx_strand_id
1 'polypeptide(L)'
;MAKINKVMVGESLVGDGNEVAHIDLLIGPRGSAVETAFCNALTNNKDGFTSLLAVIAPNLACKPNTILFNKVTIKGAKQAVQMFGPAQHAVAKAVQDSVADGTIPAEEADDVFICVGVFIHWEAESDAKIQDFNYRATKEAIKRAVTGWPTAAEATAQRDSVKHPFGAA
;
A
#
# COMPACT_ATOMS: atom_id res chain seq x y z
N MET A 1 -25.63 -0.16 -3.18
CA MET A 1 -24.86 -0.45 -1.95
C MET A 1 -23.45 0.03 -2.18
N ALA A 2 -22.78 0.60 -1.18
CA ALA A 2 -21.38 0.98 -1.30
C ALA A 2 -20.52 -0.24 -1.67
N LYS A 3 -19.57 -0.07 -2.58
CA LYS A 3 -18.62 -1.08 -3.05
C LYS A 3 -17.63 -1.43 -1.93
N ILE A 4 -17.13 -0.43 -1.21
CA ILE A 4 -16.19 -0.56 -0.10
C ILE A 4 -16.98 -0.48 1.21
N ASN A 5 -17.70 -1.55 1.56
CA ASN A 5 -18.63 -1.57 2.70
C ASN A 5 -18.11 -2.29 3.96
N LYS A 6 -16.86 -2.75 3.93
CA LYS A 6 -16.21 -3.48 5.04
C LYS A 6 -14.70 -3.34 4.93
N VAL A 7 -13.99 -3.87 5.92
CA VAL A 7 -12.54 -4.03 5.84
C VAL A 7 -12.19 -5.02 4.74
N MET A 8 -11.28 -4.62 3.86
CA MET A 8 -10.72 -5.45 2.81
C MET A 8 -9.19 -5.39 2.85
N VAL A 9 -8.57 -6.48 2.43
CA VAL A 9 -7.12 -6.69 2.49
C VAL A 9 -6.62 -6.97 1.09
N GLY A 10 -5.53 -6.31 0.70
CA GLY A 10 -4.86 -6.55 -0.56
C GLY A 10 -3.36 -6.64 -0.37
N GLU A 11 -2.72 -7.42 -1.23
CA GLU A 11 -1.28 -7.58 -1.28
C GLU A 11 -0.84 -7.59 -2.75
N SER A 12 0.35 -7.05 -3.02
CA SER A 12 1.07 -7.37 -4.26
C SER A 12 2.58 -7.19 -4.11
N LEU A 13 3.32 -8.08 -4.77
CA LEU A 13 4.75 -7.98 -5.02
C LEU A 13 5.01 -7.72 -6.51
N VAL A 14 5.69 -6.61 -6.81
CA VAL A 14 6.03 -6.21 -8.18
C VAL A 14 7.48 -5.78 -8.26
N GLY A 15 8.14 -6.17 -9.34
CA GLY A 15 9.51 -5.79 -9.65
C GLY A 15 10.53 -6.87 -9.30
N ASP A 16 11.79 -6.47 -9.36
CA ASP A 16 12.97 -7.32 -9.19
C ASP A 16 14.12 -6.55 -8.54
N GLY A 17 15.20 -7.28 -8.23
CA GLY A 17 16.39 -6.72 -7.61
C GLY A 17 16.12 -6.11 -6.23
N ASN A 18 16.93 -5.13 -5.86
CA ASN A 18 16.83 -4.48 -4.56
C ASN A 18 15.65 -3.50 -4.47
N GLU A 19 15.09 -3.07 -5.61
CA GLU A 19 13.95 -2.16 -5.64
C GLU A 19 12.59 -2.85 -5.58
N VAL A 20 12.54 -4.20 -5.59
CA VAL A 20 11.30 -4.98 -5.54
C VAL A 20 10.34 -4.42 -4.47
N ALA A 21 9.12 -4.10 -4.89
CA ALA A 21 8.10 -3.54 -4.01
C ALA A 21 7.19 -4.66 -3.53
N HIS A 22 6.93 -4.70 -2.23
CA HIS A 22 5.95 -5.61 -1.64
C HIS A 22 5.02 -4.81 -0.71
N ILE A 23 3.77 -4.65 -1.16
CA ILE A 23 2.74 -3.85 -0.51
C ILE A 23 1.80 -4.76 0.27
N ASP A 24 1.61 -4.46 1.55
CA ASP A 24 0.49 -4.99 2.36
C ASP A 24 -0.49 -3.85 2.61
N LEU A 25 -1.77 -4.02 2.28
CA LEU A 25 -2.74 -2.93 2.25
C LEU A 25 -4.05 -3.29 2.94
N LEU A 26 -4.55 -2.36 3.75
CA LEU A 26 -5.92 -2.35 4.26
C LEU A 26 -6.69 -1.21 3.62
N ILE A 27 -7.95 -1.46 3.24
CA ILE A 27 -8.90 -0.45 2.79
C ILE A 27 -10.26 -0.70 3.45
N GLY A 28 -10.93 0.36 3.91
CA GLY A 28 -12.24 0.22 4.54
C GLY A 28 -12.96 1.54 4.72
N PRO A 29 -14.29 1.51 4.92
CA PRO A 29 -15.10 2.72 5.07
C PRO A 29 -14.92 3.36 6.45
N ARG A 30 -15.41 4.58 6.59
CA ARG A 30 -15.68 5.23 7.87
C ARG A 30 -16.47 4.31 8.81
N GLY A 31 -16.13 4.35 10.10
CA GLY A 31 -16.68 3.49 11.15
C GLY A 31 -16.07 2.08 11.19
N SER A 32 -15.17 1.74 10.26
CA SER A 32 -14.49 0.44 10.25
C SER A 32 -13.20 0.44 11.09
N ALA A 33 -12.66 -0.76 11.32
CA ALA A 33 -11.37 -0.92 11.99
C ALA A 33 -10.20 -0.26 11.20
N VAL A 34 -10.34 -0.02 9.89
CA VAL A 34 -9.32 0.67 9.09
C VAL A 34 -9.24 2.16 9.46
N GLU A 35 -10.36 2.83 9.72
CA GLU A 35 -10.35 4.22 10.22
C GLU A 35 -9.66 4.30 11.58
N THR A 36 -9.94 3.35 12.48
CA THR A 36 -9.29 3.30 13.80
C THR A 36 -7.78 3.05 13.67
N ALA A 37 -7.38 2.09 12.83
CA ALA A 37 -5.97 1.79 12.58
C ALA A 37 -5.23 2.99 11.97
N PHE A 38 -5.86 3.70 11.02
CA PHE A 38 -5.34 4.91 10.41
C PHE A 38 -5.03 5.99 11.46
N CYS A 39 -5.99 6.32 12.32
CA CYS A 39 -5.81 7.34 13.37
C CYS A 39 -4.71 6.97 14.37
N ASN A 40 -4.69 5.70 14.79
CA ASN A 40 -3.70 5.19 15.74
C ASN A 40 -2.29 5.16 15.13
N ALA A 41 -2.15 4.78 13.86
CA ALA A 41 -0.85 4.74 13.19
C ALA A 41 -0.26 6.14 13.02
N LEU A 42 -1.08 7.14 12.64
CA LEU A 42 -0.62 8.52 12.41
C LEU A 42 -0.02 9.16 13.67
N THR A 43 -0.52 8.77 14.84
CA THR A 43 -0.16 9.38 16.13
C THR A 43 0.90 8.60 16.91
N ASN A 44 1.41 7.49 16.36
CA ASN A 44 2.23 6.53 17.09
C ASN A 44 3.53 6.19 16.35
N ASN A 45 4.39 7.19 16.16
CA ASN A 45 5.71 7.02 15.56
C ASN A 45 6.74 6.49 16.57
N LYS A 46 7.72 5.71 16.09
CA LYS A 46 8.82 5.15 16.88
C LYS A 46 10.14 5.34 16.14
N ASP A 47 11.25 5.14 16.85
CA ASP A 47 12.57 5.16 16.23
C ASP A 47 12.64 4.14 15.08
N GLY A 48 13.06 4.62 13.91
CA GLY A 48 13.12 3.86 12.66
C GLY A 48 11.79 3.47 12.02
N PHE A 49 10.63 3.82 12.61
CA PHE A 49 9.29 3.51 12.09
C PHE A 49 8.34 4.70 12.24
N THR A 50 8.15 5.43 11.15
CA THR A 50 7.30 6.61 11.10
C THR A 50 6.21 6.41 10.05
N SER A 51 4.99 6.80 10.40
CA SER A 51 3.84 6.80 9.49
C SER A 51 3.51 8.22 9.06
N LEU A 52 3.25 8.45 7.78
CA LEU A 52 2.85 9.74 7.23
C LEU A 52 1.61 9.59 6.34
N LEU A 53 0.92 10.69 6.09
CA LEU A 53 -0.10 10.75 5.04
C LEU A 53 0.55 10.59 3.67
N ALA A 54 -0.02 9.77 2.80
CA ALA A 54 0.44 9.67 1.42
C ALA A 54 0.00 10.92 0.64
N VAL A 55 0.98 11.60 0.06
CA VAL A 55 0.74 12.82 -0.72
C VAL A 55 1.29 12.68 -2.14
N ILE A 56 0.54 13.18 -3.12
CA ILE A 56 1.01 13.27 -4.51
C ILE A 56 2.17 14.26 -4.56
N ALA A 57 2.02 15.36 -3.83
CA ALA A 57 3.03 16.37 -3.58
C ALA A 57 2.71 17.08 -2.24
N PRO A 58 3.64 17.83 -1.63
CA PRO A 58 3.34 18.65 -0.46
C PRO A 58 2.11 19.53 -0.70
N ASN A 59 1.21 19.58 0.28
CA ASN A 59 -0.10 20.26 0.22
C ASN A 59 -1.12 19.65 -0.76
N LEU A 60 -0.87 18.45 -1.29
CA LEU A 60 -1.82 17.68 -2.12
C LEU A 60 -1.82 16.21 -1.71
N ALA A 61 -2.55 15.90 -0.64
CA ALA A 61 -2.81 14.52 -0.23
C ALA A 61 -3.68 13.79 -1.27
N CYS A 62 -3.45 12.49 -1.47
CA CYS A 62 -4.38 11.69 -2.27
C CYS A 62 -5.69 11.48 -1.51
N LYS A 63 -6.76 11.20 -2.27
CA LYS A 63 -8.03 10.70 -1.73
C LYS A 63 -8.33 9.33 -2.35
N PRO A 64 -8.78 8.32 -1.57
CA PRO A 64 -9.09 8.37 -0.13
C PRO A 64 -7.92 8.63 0.81
N ASN A 65 -8.22 9.05 2.05
CA ASN A 65 -7.19 9.36 3.05
C ASN A 65 -6.31 8.12 3.27
N THR A 66 -5.02 8.26 2.96
CA THR A 66 -4.09 7.14 2.95
C THR A 66 -2.95 7.40 3.91
N ILE A 67 -2.64 6.45 4.77
CA ILE A 67 -1.43 6.43 5.58
C ILE A 67 -0.45 5.40 5.00
N LEU A 68 0.82 5.74 4.95
CA LEU A 68 1.89 4.80 4.62
C LEU A 68 2.84 4.62 5.79
N PHE A 69 3.36 3.40 5.95
CA PHE A 69 4.32 3.04 6.99
C PHE A 69 5.36 2.06 6.46
N ASN A 70 6.59 2.16 6.94
CA ASN A 70 7.71 1.34 6.48
C ASN A 70 7.75 -0.03 7.18
N LYS A 71 8.01 -1.11 6.43
CA LYS A 71 8.24 -2.46 6.97
C LYS A 71 9.68 -2.69 7.42
N VAL A 72 10.64 -2.05 6.74
CA VAL A 72 12.07 -2.13 7.03
C VAL A 72 12.47 -0.93 7.87
N THR A 73 13.24 -1.14 8.95
CA THR A 73 13.73 -0.07 9.82
C THR A 73 14.52 0.97 9.03
N ILE A 74 14.10 2.24 9.10
CA ILE A 74 14.81 3.37 8.51
C ILE A 74 15.95 3.76 9.46
N LYS A 75 17.20 3.64 9.00
CA LYS A 75 18.41 3.93 9.79
C LYS A 75 19.14 5.20 9.36
N GLY A 76 18.71 5.84 8.28
CA GLY A 76 19.38 7.03 7.76
C GLY A 76 18.57 7.80 6.73
N ALA A 77 19.05 9.00 6.41
CA ALA A 77 18.34 9.96 5.55
C ALA A 77 18.02 9.40 4.16
N LYS A 78 18.91 8.59 3.57
CA LYS A 78 18.67 7.97 2.26
C LYS A 78 17.40 7.13 2.25
N GLN A 79 17.25 6.23 3.22
CA GLN A 79 16.08 5.37 3.34
C GLN A 79 14.80 6.17 3.64
N ALA A 80 14.92 7.24 4.44
CA ALA A 80 13.80 8.15 4.68
C ALA A 80 13.35 8.86 3.40
N VAL A 81 14.30 9.35 2.59
CA VAL A 81 14.00 9.99 1.29
C VAL A 81 13.40 8.99 0.31
N GLN A 82 13.87 7.74 0.26
CA GLN A 82 13.28 6.70 -0.60
C GLN A 82 11.84 6.38 -0.22
N MET A 83 11.55 6.23 1.09
CA MET A 83 10.20 5.98 1.59
C MET A 83 9.27 7.19 1.34
N PHE A 84 9.71 8.39 1.67
CA PHE A 84 8.88 9.61 1.65
C PHE A 84 9.09 10.48 0.40
N GLY A 85 9.78 9.97 -0.61
CA GLY A 85 9.96 10.57 -1.93
C GLY A 85 9.33 9.67 -3.00
N PRO A 86 10.11 8.81 -3.69
CA PRO A 86 9.60 7.98 -4.78
C PRO A 86 8.48 7.03 -4.34
N ALA A 87 8.61 6.34 -3.19
CA ALA A 87 7.56 5.42 -2.75
C ALA A 87 6.28 6.14 -2.31
N GLN A 88 6.36 7.24 -1.56
CA GLN A 88 5.20 8.05 -1.18
C GLN A 88 4.45 8.59 -2.39
N HIS A 89 5.16 9.17 -3.36
CA HIS A 89 4.54 9.68 -4.59
C HIS A 89 3.86 8.53 -5.36
N ALA A 90 4.52 7.38 -5.46
CA ALA A 90 3.98 6.19 -6.11
C ALA A 90 2.68 5.69 -5.48
N VAL A 91 2.66 5.54 -4.15
CA VAL A 91 1.49 5.12 -3.37
C VAL A 91 0.34 6.11 -3.58
N ALA A 92 0.60 7.41 -3.40
CA ALA A 92 -0.42 8.44 -3.54
C ALA A 92 -1.00 8.52 -4.97
N LYS A 93 -0.13 8.40 -5.98
CA LYS A 93 -0.56 8.36 -7.38
C LYS A 93 -1.36 7.10 -7.70
N ALA A 94 -0.96 5.93 -7.18
CA ALA A 94 -1.70 4.69 -7.37
C ALA A 94 -3.10 4.75 -6.77
N VAL A 95 -3.25 5.36 -5.58
CA VAL A 95 -4.55 5.62 -4.96
C VAL A 95 -5.39 6.54 -5.84
N GLN A 96 -4.83 7.68 -6.27
CA GLN A 96 -5.58 8.65 -7.07
C GLN A 96 -5.96 8.11 -8.45
N ASP A 97 -5.09 7.34 -9.10
CA ASP A 97 -5.37 6.68 -10.37
C ASP A 97 -6.44 5.58 -10.19
N SER A 98 -6.49 4.91 -9.04
CA SER A 98 -7.53 3.92 -8.72
C SER A 98 -8.91 4.58 -8.51
N VAL A 99 -8.95 5.84 -8.10
CA VAL A 99 -10.20 6.65 -8.12
C VAL A 99 -10.54 7.03 -9.56
N ALA A 100 -9.55 7.52 -10.31
CA ALA A 100 -9.76 7.97 -11.68
C ALA A 100 -10.26 6.86 -12.62
N ASP A 101 -9.81 5.61 -12.42
CA ASP A 101 -10.26 4.45 -13.21
C ASP A 101 -11.48 3.72 -12.64
N GLY A 102 -12.06 4.20 -11.53
CA GLY A 102 -13.26 3.63 -10.91
C GLY A 102 -13.04 2.32 -10.15
N THR A 103 -11.79 1.89 -9.95
CA THR A 103 -11.48 0.81 -9.01
C THR A 103 -12.01 1.18 -7.61
N ILE A 104 -11.68 2.38 -7.14
CA ILE A 104 -12.31 3.03 -5.99
C ILE A 104 -13.40 3.97 -6.56
N PRO A 105 -14.69 3.79 -6.22
CA PRO A 105 -15.74 4.69 -6.69
C PRO A 105 -15.50 6.12 -6.19
N ALA A 106 -15.60 7.11 -7.08
CA ALA A 106 -15.31 8.51 -6.75
C ALA A 106 -16.26 9.04 -5.66
N GLU A 107 -17.51 8.58 -5.66
CA GLU A 107 -18.53 8.91 -4.69
C GLU A 107 -18.27 8.34 -3.28
N GLU A 108 -17.39 7.33 -3.17
CA GLU A 108 -16.98 6.75 -1.88
C GLU A 108 -15.63 7.31 -1.38
N ALA A 109 -14.88 8.00 -2.24
CA ALA A 109 -13.47 8.28 -1.99
C ALA A 109 -13.22 9.20 -0.78
N ASP A 110 -14.18 10.04 -0.39
CA ASP A 110 -14.05 10.94 0.76
C ASP A 110 -14.35 10.28 2.11
N ASP A 111 -14.94 9.07 2.13
CA ASP A 111 -15.34 8.34 3.33
C ASP A 111 -14.67 6.97 3.47
N VAL A 112 -13.57 6.76 2.75
CA VAL A 112 -12.73 5.57 2.81
C VAL A 112 -11.35 5.91 3.36
N PHE A 113 -10.75 4.94 4.04
CA PHE A 113 -9.40 5.03 4.59
C PHE A 113 -8.54 3.90 4.03
N ILE A 114 -7.26 4.17 3.79
CA ILE A 114 -6.28 3.19 3.31
C ILE A 114 -5.05 3.21 4.23
N CYS A 115 -4.56 2.04 4.61
CA CYS A 115 -3.29 1.86 5.32
C CYS A 115 -2.35 1.02 4.47
N VAL A 116 -1.16 1.54 4.15
CA VAL A 116 -0.22 0.92 3.19
C VAL A 116 1.11 0.63 3.87
N GLY A 117 1.41 -0.65 4.06
CA GLY A 117 2.72 -1.12 4.48
C GLY A 117 3.64 -1.26 3.27
N VAL A 118 4.76 -0.53 3.28
CA VAL A 118 5.70 -0.46 2.15
C VAL A 118 7.01 -1.15 2.50
N PHE A 119 7.43 -2.09 1.65
CA PHE A 119 8.76 -2.71 1.69
C PHE A 119 9.71 -1.99 0.72
N ILE A 120 10.89 -1.61 1.22
CA ILE A 120 12.03 -1.18 0.43
C ILE A 120 13.27 -1.87 1.02
N HIS A 121 13.99 -2.66 0.23
CA HIS A 121 15.22 -3.30 0.68
C HIS A 121 16.27 -2.24 1.05
N TRP A 122 17.14 -2.52 2.03
CA TRP A 122 18.14 -1.55 2.48
C TRP A 122 19.24 -1.26 1.44
N GLU A 123 19.33 -2.08 0.40
CA GLU A 123 20.26 -1.91 -0.74
C GLU A 123 19.57 -1.35 -1.99
N ALA A 124 18.34 -0.84 -1.88
CA ALA A 124 17.67 -0.17 -2.98
C ALA A 124 18.40 1.12 -3.36
N GLU A 125 18.61 1.36 -4.65
CA GLU A 125 19.37 2.50 -5.16
C GLU A 125 18.59 3.30 -6.19
N SER A 126 17.80 2.62 -7.04
CA SER A 126 17.12 3.29 -8.15
C SER A 126 15.76 3.87 -7.75
N ASP A 127 15.72 5.17 -7.47
CA ASP A 127 14.48 5.89 -7.14
C ASP A 127 13.37 5.71 -8.20
N ALA A 128 13.75 5.66 -9.49
CA ALA A 128 12.79 5.46 -10.58
C ALA A 128 12.12 4.08 -10.50
N LYS A 129 12.88 3.02 -10.20
CA LYS A 129 12.32 1.67 -10.01
C LYS A 129 11.51 1.59 -8.72
N ILE A 130 11.98 2.18 -7.62
CA ILE A 130 11.21 2.26 -6.37
C ILE A 130 9.84 2.88 -6.64
N GLN A 131 9.80 3.99 -7.39
CA GLN A 131 8.56 4.65 -7.74
C GLN A 131 7.66 3.79 -8.64
N ASP A 132 8.18 3.24 -9.73
CA ASP A 132 7.39 2.40 -10.65
C ASP A 132 6.83 1.15 -9.96
N PHE A 133 7.67 0.43 -9.22
CA PHE A 133 7.29 -0.85 -8.60
C PHE A 133 6.28 -0.63 -7.49
N ASN A 134 6.47 0.39 -6.63
CA ASN A 134 5.48 0.72 -5.60
C ASN A 134 4.17 1.21 -6.19
N TYR A 135 4.19 1.93 -7.32
CA TYR A 135 2.98 2.39 -8.00
C TYR A 135 2.17 1.19 -8.49
N ARG A 136 2.81 0.28 -9.22
CA ARG A 136 2.15 -0.93 -9.76
C ARG A 136 1.68 -1.86 -8.65
N ALA A 137 2.52 -2.16 -7.66
CA ALA A 137 2.17 -3.01 -6.53
C ALA A 137 1.00 -2.43 -5.74
N THR A 138 0.99 -1.12 -5.47
CA THR A 138 -0.12 -0.48 -4.74
C THR A 138 -1.41 -0.54 -5.54
N LYS A 139 -1.36 -0.24 -6.85
CA LYS A 139 -2.55 -0.29 -7.71
C LYS A 139 -3.12 -1.71 -7.81
N GLU A 140 -2.26 -2.72 -7.93
CA GLU A 140 -2.68 -4.12 -7.90
C GLU A 140 -3.27 -4.52 -6.55
N ALA A 141 -2.64 -4.15 -5.43
CA ALA A 141 -3.14 -4.44 -4.09
C ALA A 141 -4.51 -3.81 -3.84
N ILE A 142 -4.74 -2.55 -4.26
CA ILE A 142 -6.05 -1.89 -4.18
C ILE A 142 -7.09 -2.66 -4.98
N LYS A 143 -6.78 -3.00 -6.25
CA LYS A 143 -7.69 -3.75 -7.11
C LYS A 143 -8.05 -5.10 -6.50
N ARG A 144 -7.07 -5.83 -5.98
CA ARG A 144 -7.26 -7.13 -5.31
C ARG A 144 -8.13 -7.01 -4.06
N ALA A 145 -7.86 -6.02 -3.21
CA ALA A 145 -8.66 -5.75 -2.02
C ALA A 145 -10.13 -5.47 -2.39
N VAL A 146 -10.36 -4.53 -3.31
CA VAL A 146 -11.72 -4.10 -3.71
C VAL A 146 -12.49 -5.21 -4.44
N THR A 147 -11.80 -6.09 -5.16
CA THR A 147 -12.42 -7.24 -5.84
C THR A 147 -12.52 -8.48 -4.95
N GLY A 148 -11.94 -8.46 -3.75
CA GLY A 148 -11.91 -9.60 -2.84
C GLY A 148 -11.07 -10.77 -3.34
N TRP A 149 -10.04 -10.49 -4.13
CA TRP A 149 -9.14 -11.50 -4.69
C TRP A 149 -7.82 -11.60 -3.91
N PRO A 150 -7.26 -12.81 -3.72
CA PRO A 150 -7.89 -14.10 -4.01
C PRO A 150 -8.99 -14.42 -2.98
N THR A 151 -10.01 -15.14 -3.42
CA THR A 151 -10.95 -15.78 -2.49
C THR A 151 -10.26 -16.95 -1.76
N ALA A 152 -10.80 -17.35 -0.61
CA ALA A 152 -10.29 -18.51 0.12
C ALA A 152 -10.30 -19.80 -0.73
N ALA A 153 -11.29 -19.95 -1.61
CA ALA A 153 -11.38 -21.09 -2.53
C ALA A 153 -10.27 -21.05 -3.60
N GLU A 154 -10.01 -19.89 -4.22
CA GLU A 154 -8.94 -19.74 -5.20
C GLU A 154 -7.55 -19.94 -4.58
N ALA A 155 -7.33 -19.41 -3.38
CA ALA A 155 -6.10 -19.65 -2.63
C ALA A 155 -5.93 -21.14 -2.30
N THR A 156 -7.00 -21.80 -1.85
CA THR A 156 -7.00 -23.25 -1.57
C THR A 156 -6.65 -24.05 -2.83
N ALA A 157 -7.20 -23.68 -3.99
CA ALA A 157 -6.94 -24.38 -5.25
C ALA A 157 -5.47 -24.27 -5.73
N GLN A 158 -4.77 -23.19 -5.37
CA GLN A 158 -3.42 -22.89 -5.87
C GLN A 158 -2.30 -23.13 -4.84
N ARG A 159 -2.64 -23.38 -3.56
CA ARG A 159 -1.68 -23.43 -2.45
C ARG A 159 -0.49 -24.39 -2.66
N ASP A 160 -0.71 -25.49 -3.39
CA ASP A 160 0.30 -26.52 -3.64
C ASP A 160 1.04 -26.33 -4.99
N SER A 161 0.61 -25.38 -5.84
CA SER A 161 1.20 -25.13 -7.16
C SER A 161 2.06 -23.86 -7.24
N VAL A 162 1.89 -22.93 -6.28
CA VAL A 162 2.69 -21.71 -6.17
C VAL A 162 3.93 -21.93 -5.30
N LYS A 163 4.97 -21.13 -5.49
CA LYS A 163 6.23 -21.23 -4.74
C LYS A 163 6.50 -19.93 -4.00
N HIS A 164 6.77 -20.03 -2.70
CA HIS A 164 7.30 -18.92 -1.94
C HIS A 164 8.79 -18.75 -2.26
N PRO A 165 9.30 -17.54 -2.56
CA PRO A 165 10.70 -17.31 -2.94
C PRO A 165 11.73 -17.80 -1.91
N PHE A 166 11.31 -17.83 -0.63
CA PHE A 166 12.11 -18.30 0.50
C PHE A 166 11.45 -19.49 1.23
N GLY A 167 10.51 -20.18 0.57
CA GLY A 167 9.88 -21.38 1.14
C GLY A 167 10.88 -22.53 1.21
N ALA A 168 10.75 -23.40 2.21
CA ALA A 168 11.54 -24.63 2.27
C ALA A 168 11.17 -25.58 1.12
N ALA A 169 12.15 -26.35 0.66
CA ALA A 169 11.97 -27.41 -0.32
C ALA A 169 11.30 -28.65 0.30
#